data_AF-A0AAU6TZU8-F1
#
_entry.id   AF-A0AAU6TZU8-F1
#
_cell.length_a   1.000
_cell.length_b   1.000
_cell.length_c   1.000
_cell.angle_alpha   90.00
_cell.angle_beta   90.00
_cell.angle_gamma   90.00
#
_symmetry.space_group_name_H-M   'P 1'
#
loop_
_entity.id
_entity.type
_entity.pdbx_description
1 polymer ?
#
loop_
_entity_poly.entity_id
_entity_poly.type
_entity_poly.pdbx_seq_one_letter_code
_entity_poly.pdbx_strand_id
1 'polypeptide(L)'
;MFSANQVSAGNKLIVVVLLLPVILTGCAYSTTLSPPSDNRNIHFSATVPVDLESLPLSAMYRSKKCTRTRTNGSGKSYEVPGFNSARYPLTVTATGDVTTDIPVNGGGYCDWQLSNTNLCYRNCYNVLI
;
A
#
# COMPACT_ATOMS: atom_id res chain seq x y z
N MET A 1 67.05 12.02 14.85
CA MET A 1 66.81 13.32 14.20
C MET A 1 66.40 13.02 12.77
N PHE A 2 65.11 13.01 12.48
CA PHE A 2 64.55 12.50 11.22
C PHE A 2 64.63 13.54 10.11
N SER A 3 65.15 13.11 8.96
CA SER A 3 65.04 13.75 7.66
C SER A 3 63.58 13.72 7.17
N ALA A 4 63.13 14.79 6.51
CA ALA A 4 61.91 14.75 5.69
C ALA A 4 62.09 15.61 4.44
N ASN A 5 61.76 14.97 3.32
CA ASN A 5 61.99 15.38 1.95
C ASN A 5 61.14 16.56 1.47
N GLN A 6 61.65 17.19 0.41
CA GLN A 6 60.94 18.13 -0.47
C GLN A 6 59.65 17.52 -1.03
N VAL A 7 58.53 18.25 -0.99
CA VAL A 7 57.41 18.07 -1.92
C VAL A 7 57.03 19.42 -2.52
N SER A 8 57.18 19.45 -3.84
CA SER A 8 56.96 20.54 -4.78
C SER A 8 55.54 21.14 -4.72
N ALA A 9 55.46 22.40 -5.14
CA ALA A 9 54.31 23.28 -5.15
C ALA A 9 52.96 22.59 -5.49
N GLY A 10 52.07 22.54 -4.51
CA GLY A 10 50.76 21.90 -4.60
C GLY A 10 49.77 22.66 -5.49
N ASN A 11 49.32 21.98 -6.54
CA ASN A 11 48.26 22.40 -7.46
C ASN A 11 46.96 22.65 -6.67
N LYS A 12 46.66 23.93 -6.39
CA LYS A 12 45.42 24.39 -5.73
C LYS A 12 44.21 24.30 -6.67
N LEU A 13 43.92 23.15 -7.25
CA LEU A 13 42.70 23.01 -8.04
C LEU A 13 42.26 21.54 -8.05
N ILE A 14 41.00 21.34 -7.62
CA ILE A 14 40.15 20.20 -7.97
C ILE A 14 40.34 18.95 -7.10
N VAL A 15 40.06 19.05 -5.80
CA VAL A 15 39.55 17.91 -5.01
C VAL A 15 38.34 18.39 -4.17
N VAL A 16 37.38 19.02 -4.83
CA VAL A 16 36.06 19.37 -4.27
C VAL A 16 34.99 18.93 -5.26
N VAL A 17 35.02 17.68 -5.73
CA VAL A 17 34.10 17.19 -6.79
C VAL A 17 33.44 15.84 -6.48
N LEU A 18 33.49 15.31 -5.25
CA LEU A 18 32.90 13.98 -4.99
C LEU A 18 31.99 13.90 -3.77
N LEU A 19 31.13 14.92 -3.59
CA LEU A 19 29.95 14.83 -2.71
C LEU A 19 28.72 15.40 -3.45
N LEU A 20 28.44 14.92 -4.66
CA LEU A 20 27.09 15.04 -5.21
C LEU A 20 26.23 13.95 -4.56
N PRO A 21 25.22 14.28 -3.73
CA PRO A 21 24.22 13.29 -3.39
C PRO A 21 23.52 12.90 -4.69
N VAL A 22 23.71 11.66 -5.13
CA VAL A 22 22.93 11.07 -6.22
C VAL A 22 21.49 10.97 -5.72
N ILE A 23 20.66 11.97 -6.04
CA ILE A 23 19.24 11.92 -5.72
C ILE A 23 18.60 10.96 -6.73
N LEU A 24 18.48 9.68 -6.35
CA LEU A 24 17.67 8.71 -7.09
C LEU A 24 16.19 9.05 -6.91
N THR A 25 15.68 10.00 -7.70
CA THR A 25 14.23 10.21 -7.81
C THR A 25 13.66 9.21 -8.82
N GLY A 26 13.09 8.12 -8.30
CA GLY A 26 12.24 7.26 -9.12
C GLY A 26 10.84 7.88 -9.24
N CYS A 27 10.33 8.04 -10.46
CA CYS A 27 8.92 8.33 -10.68
C CYS A 27 8.11 7.07 -10.34
N ALA A 28 7.47 7.06 -9.18
CA ALA A 28 6.47 6.05 -8.85
C ALA A 28 5.07 6.62 -9.12
N TYR A 29 4.25 5.88 -9.87
CA TYR A 29 2.84 6.22 -10.00
C TYR A 29 2.13 6.07 -8.66
N SER A 30 1.19 6.97 -8.35
CA SER A 30 0.39 6.83 -7.14
C SER A 30 -0.42 5.55 -7.20
N THR A 31 -0.38 4.79 -6.11
CA THR A 31 -1.17 3.56 -5.93
C THR A 31 -2.37 3.79 -5.02
N THR A 32 -2.66 5.03 -4.64
CA THR A 32 -3.79 5.38 -3.76
C THR A 32 -5.13 5.06 -4.41
N LEU A 33 -6.11 4.70 -3.60
CA LEU A 33 -7.51 4.68 -4.03
C LEU A 33 -7.94 6.12 -4.35
N SER A 34 -8.73 6.29 -5.39
CA SER A 34 -9.43 7.52 -5.72
C SER A 34 -10.74 7.15 -6.41
N PRO A 35 -11.73 6.68 -5.61
CA PRO A 35 -13.04 6.31 -6.14
C PRO A 35 -13.66 7.50 -6.88
N PRO A 36 -14.30 7.28 -8.04
CA PRO A 36 -15.01 8.35 -8.74
C PRO A 36 -16.24 8.80 -7.93
N SER A 37 -16.73 10.02 -8.18
CA SER A 37 -17.87 10.57 -7.45
C SER A 37 -19.20 9.88 -7.76
N ASP A 38 -19.34 9.36 -8.98
CA ASP A 38 -20.52 8.66 -9.50
C ASP A 38 -20.43 7.13 -9.30
N ASN A 39 -19.85 6.70 -8.19
CA ASN A 39 -19.59 5.29 -7.95
C ASN A 39 -20.84 4.51 -7.52
N ARG A 40 -20.84 3.22 -7.88
CA ARG A 40 -21.74 2.25 -7.27
C ARG A 40 -21.12 1.76 -5.96
N ASN A 41 -21.94 1.72 -4.92
CA ASN A 41 -21.54 1.18 -3.62
C ASN A 41 -22.23 -0.16 -3.35
N ILE A 42 -21.53 -1.04 -2.65
CA ILE A 42 -22.13 -2.19 -1.97
C ILE A 42 -22.50 -1.73 -0.57
N HIS A 43 -23.77 -1.91 -0.21
CA HIS A 43 -24.22 -1.74 1.16
C HIS A 43 -23.93 -3.04 1.93
N PHE A 44 -23.02 -2.97 2.89
CA PHE A 44 -22.74 -4.08 3.79
C PHE A 44 -23.60 -3.94 5.04
N SER A 45 -24.23 -5.04 5.45
CA SER A 45 -25.00 -5.14 6.69
C SER A 45 -24.81 -6.50 7.33
N ALA A 46 -24.58 -6.56 8.64
CA ALA A 46 -24.53 -7.79 9.41
C ALA A 46 -25.02 -7.55 10.84
N THR A 47 -25.58 -8.57 11.48
CA THR A 47 -25.90 -8.54 12.91
C THR A 47 -24.75 -9.17 13.69
N VAL A 48 -24.26 -8.44 14.69
CA VAL A 48 -23.13 -8.81 15.53
C VAL A 48 -23.62 -8.93 16.98
N PRO A 49 -23.22 -9.98 17.71
CA PRO A 49 -23.47 -10.06 19.15
C PRO A 49 -22.99 -8.79 19.86
N VAL A 50 -23.84 -8.21 20.71
CA VAL A 50 -23.61 -6.90 21.36
C VAL A 50 -22.39 -6.89 22.30
N ASP A 51 -21.92 -8.05 22.72
CA ASP A 51 -20.72 -8.24 23.54
C ASP A 51 -19.42 -8.27 22.73
N LEU A 52 -19.51 -8.26 21.40
CA LEU A 52 -18.37 -8.26 20.49
C LEU A 52 -18.14 -6.88 19.87
N GLU A 53 -16.91 -6.39 20.01
CA GLU A 53 -16.47 -5.17 19.34
C GLU A 53 -16.13 -5.46 17.87
N SER A 54 -16.92 -4.91 16.94
CA SER A 54 -16.67 -4.96 15.51
C SER A 54 -15.53 -4.01 15.11
N LEU A 55 -14.52 -4.53 14.43
CA LEU A 55 -13.50 -3.71 13.78
C LEU A 55 -14.04 -3.12 12.47
N PRO A 56 -13.47 -1.99 11.99
CA PRO A 56 -13.79 -1.45 10.67
C PRO A 56 -13.74 -2.53 9.58
N LEU A 57 -14.70 -2.49 8.65
CA LEU A 57 -14.78 -3.45 7.56
C LEU A 57 -13.54 -3.32 6.67
N SER A 58 -12.82 -4.41 6.47
CA SER A 58 -11.66 -4.45 5.60
C SER A 58 -12.10 -4.78 4.18
N ALA A 59 -11.77 -3.92 3.21
CA ALA A 59 -12.00 -4.16 1.80
C ALA A 59 -10.66 -4.35 1.08
N MET A 60 -10.56 -5.38 0.26
CA MET A 60 -9.43 -5.59 -0.64
C MET A 60 -9.83 -5.23 -2.06
N TYR A 61 -9.00 -4.42 -2.69
CA TYR A 61 -9.07 -4.10 -4.10
C TYR A 61 -7.95 -4.83 -4.86
N ARG A 62 -8.23 -5.20 -6.10
CA ARG A 62 -7.27 -5.80 -7.03
C ARG A 62 -7.14 -4.91 -8.26
N SER A 63 -5.97 -4.92 -8.88
CA SER A 63 -5.74 -4.24 -10.16
C SER A 63 -5.01 -5.16 -11.12
N LYS A 64 -5.49 -5.21 -12.37
CA LYS A 64 -4.76 -5.81 -13.49
C LYS A 64 -3.79 -4.82 -14.13
N LYS A 65 -4.01 -3.52 -13.95
CA LYS A 65 -3.18 -2.44 -14.49
C LYS A 65 -1.90 -2.24 -13.69
N CYS A 66 -2.02 -2.16 -12.37
CA CYS A 66 -0.88 -2.15 -11.46
C CYS A 66 -0.63 -3.57 -10.99
N THR A 67 0.47 -4.17 -11.42
CA THR A 67 0.88 -5.52 -11.03
C THR A 67 1.92 -5.49 -9.91
N ARG A 68 2.21 -6.65 -9.35
CA ARG A 68 3.32 -6.87 -8.41
C ARG A 68 4.16 -8.02 -8.94
N THR A 69 5.47 -7.84 -8.96
CA THR A 69 6.39 -8.94 -9.24
C THR A 69 6.46 -9.89 -8.06
N ARG A 70 6.41 -11.19 -8.34
CA ARG A 70 6.63 -12.29 -7.41
C ARG A 70 7.71 -13.21 -7.98
N THR A 71 8.36 -13.95 -7.10
CA THR A 71 9.39 -14.92 -7.48
C THR A 71 8.93 -16.30 -7.06
N ASN A 72 8.99 -17.27 -7.97
CA ASN A 72 8.61 -18.64 -7.66
C ASN A 72 9.77 -19.41 -6.99
N GLY A 73 9.54 -20.66 -6.60
CA GLY A 73 10.55 -21.51 -5.96
C GLY A 73 11.77 -21.82 -6.84
N SER A 74 11.68 -21.60 -8.15
CA SER A 74 12.81 -21.73 -9.08
C SER A 74 13.57 -20.41 -9.32
N GLY A 75 13.25 -19.35 -8.57
CA GLY A 75 13.88 -18.03 -8.72
C GLY A 75 13.40 -17.21 -9.92
N LYS A 76 12.39 -17.69 -10.67
CA LYS A 76 11.83 -16.97 -11.82
C LYS A 76 10.80 -15.95 -11.37
N SER A 77 10.97 -14.71 -11.85
CA SER A 77 10.00 -13.63 -11.64
C SER A 77 8.76 -13.81 -12.51
N TYR A 78 7.59 -13.47 -11.96
CA TYR A 78 6.32 -13.41 -12.66
C TYR A 78 5.44 -12.30 -12.07
N GLU A 79 4.55 -11.75 -12.88
CA GLU A 79 3.64 -10.68 -12.47
C GLU A 79 2.33 -11.25 -11.95
N VAL A 80 1.84 -10.70 -10.84
CA VAL A 80 0.49 -10.95 -10.33
C VAL A 80 -0.30 -9.64 -10.28
N PRO A 81 -1.65 -9.69 -10.34
CA PRO A 81 -2.48 -8.53 -10.09
C PRO A 81 -2.12 -7.86 -8.77
N GLY A 82 -1.98 -6.55 -8.78
CA GLY A 82 -1.72 -5.77 -7.58
C GLY A 82 -2.91 -5.80 -6.65
N PHE A 83 -2.66 -5.41 -5.39
CA PHE A 83 -3.69 -5.33 -4.37
C PHE A 83 -3.52 -4.06 -3.55
N ASN A 84 -4.64 -3.54 -3.03
CA ASN A 84 -4.70 -2.40 -2.13
C ASN A 84 -5.84 -2.60 -1.14
N SER A 85 -5.64 -2.27 0.14
CA SER A 85 -6.63 -2.48 1.20
C SER A 85 -7.11 -1.15 1.77
N ALA A 86 -8.40 -1.05 2.04
CA ALA A 86 -9.00 0.06 2.77
C ALA A 86 -9.84 -0.46 3.94
N ARG A 87 -9.97 0.38 4.97
CA ARG A 87 -10.86 0.11 6.10
C ARG A 87 -11.99 1.12 6.07
N TYR A 88 -13.22 0.64 6.23
CA TYR A 88 -14.42 1.46 6.27
C TYR A 88 -15.01 1.41 7.69
N PRO A 89 -15.20 2.56 8.35
CA PRO A 89 -15.84 2.58 9.65
C PRO A 89 -17.26 2.03 9.54
N LEU A 90 -17.68 1.32 10.59
CA LEU A 90 -19.02 0.76 10.70
C LEU A 90 -19.92 1.70 11.49
N THR A 91 -21.16 1.83 11.05
CA THR A 91 -22.24 2.37 11.87
C THR A 91 -22.90 1.23 12.62
N VAL A 92 -22.97 1.34 13.94
CA VAL A 92 -23.51 0.30 14.84
C VAL A 92 -24.86 0.78 15.39
N THR A 93 -25.88 -0.07 15.32
CA THR A 93 -27.20 0.17 15.91
C THR A 93 -27.26 -0.38 17.34
N ALA A 94 -28.28 0.03 18.11
CA ALA A 94 -28.50 -0.46 19.47
C ALA A 94 -28.78 -1.97 19.56
N THR A 95 -29.20 -2.59 18.45
CA THR A 95 -29.49 -4.03 18.33
C THR A 95 -28.27 -4.87 17.94
N GLY A 96 -27.10 -4.23 17.74
CA GLY A 96 -25.87 -4.90 17.30
C GLY A 96 -25.76 -5.04 15.78
N ASP A 97 -26.62 -4.39 15.00
CA ASP A 97 -26.48 -4.37 13.54
C ASP A 97 -25.39 -3.39 13.15
N VAL A 98 -24.51 -3.82 12.24
CA VAL A 98 -23.41 -3.03 11.72
C VAL A 98 -23.58 -2.81 10.23
N THR A 99 -23.37 -1.59 9.77
CA THR A 99 -23.53 -1.21 8.36
C THR A 99 -22.41 -0.30 7.86
N THR A 100 -22.10 -0.37 6.57
CA THR A 100 -21.23 0.60 5.88
C THR A 100 -21.37 0.47 4.36
N ASP A 101 -21.06 1.53 3.62
CA ASP A 101 -21.06 1.54 2.16
C ASP A 101 -19.64 1.45 1.61
N ILE A 102 -19.39 0.51 0.70
CA ILE A 102 -18.08 0.29 0.09
C ILE A 102 -18.14 0.57 -1.42
N PRO A 103 -17.28 1.46 -1.95
CA PRO A 103 -17.20 1.69 -3.38
C PRO A 103 -16.76 0.44 -4.14
N VAL A 104 -17.50 0.08 -5.19
CA VAL A 104 -17.10 -1.04 -6.07
C VAL A 104 -15.85 -0.67 -6.86
N ASN A 105 -15.81 0.55 -7.39
CA ASN A 105 -14.66 1.08 -8.10
C ASN A 105 -13.76 1.89 -7.14
N GLY A 106 -12.60 1.35 -6.78
CA GLY A 106 -11.60 2.06 -5.97
C GLY A 106 -10.84 3.12 -6.77
N GLY A 107 -10.92 3.10 -8.10
CA GLY A 107 -10.45 4.13 -9.01
C GLY A 107 -8.95 4.40 -8.93
N GLY A 108 -8.59 5.67 -9.12
CA GLY A 108 -7.20 6.13 -9.18
C GLY A 108 -6.43 5.61 -10.39
N TYR A 109 -5.11 5.84 -10.38
CA TYR A 109 -4.24 5.47 -11.50
C TYR A 109 -4.29 3.97 -11.80
N CYS A 110 -4.38 3.14 -10.77
CA CYS A 110 -4.36 1.69 -10.90
C CYS A 110 -5.70 1.07 -11.30
N ASP A 111 -6.78 1.84 -11.46
CA ASP A 111 -8.11 1.28 -11.75
C ASP A 111 -8.47 0.15 -10.77
N TRP A 112 -8.43 0.49 -9.48
CA TRP A 112 -8.66 -0.47 -8.40
C TRP A 112 -10.10 -0.99 -8.43
N GLN A 113 -10.28 -2.31 -8.39
CA GLN A 113 -11.61 -2.94 -8.38
C GLN A 113 -11.80 -3.76 -7.11
N LEU A 114 -12.95 -3.59 -6.45
CA LEU A 114 -13.27 -4.32 -5.22
C LEU A 114 -13.25 -5.83 -5.48
N SER A 115 -12.57 -6.59 -4.63
CA SER A 115 -12.39 -8.03 -4.76
C SER A 115 -13.10 -8.80 -3.66
N ASN A 116 -12.88 -8.43 -2.41
CA ASN A 116 -13.57 -9.03 -1.26
C ASN A 116 -13.58 -8.09 -0.05
N THR A 117 -14.45 -8.41 0.90
CA THR A 117 -14.61 -7.71 2.17
C THR A 117 -14.54 -8.69 3.31
N ASN A 118 -13.94 -8.30 4.43
CA ASN A 118 -13.84 -9.11 5.63
C ASN A 118 -14.22 -8.27 6.85
N LEU A 119 -15.15 -8.80 7.63
CA LEU A 119 -15.52 -8.27 8.94
C LEU A 119 -14.84 -9.10 10.02
N CYS A 120 -14.25 -8.42 11.01
CA CYS A 120 -13.59 -9.08 12.13
C CYS A 120 -14.09 -8.53 13.46
N TYR A 121 -13.97 -9.36 14.50
CA TYR A 121 -14.31 -9.02 15.88
C TYR A 121 -13.09 -9.24 16.76
N ARG A 122 -12.66 -8.23 17.53
CA ARG A 122 -11.39 -8.17 18.28
C ARG A 122 -10.11 -8.39 17.48
N ASN A 123 -9.94 -9.54 16.81
CA ASN A 123 -8.77 -9.91 16.01
C ASN A 123 -9.17 -10.39 14.61
N CYS A 124 -8.51 -9.84 13.59
CA CYS A 124 -8.60 -10.32 12.21
C CYS A 124 -7.54 -11.40 11.95
N TYR A 125 -7.95 -12.65 11.77
CA TYR A 125 -7.08 -13.66 11.17
C TYR A 125 -7.38 -13.74 9.67
N ASN A 126 -6.38 -13.53 8.82
CA ASN A 126 -6.49 -13.85 7.40
C ASN A 126 -6.25 -15.35 7.24
N VAL A 127 -7.31 -16.13 6.99
CA VAL A 127 -7.15 -17.52 6.56
C VAL A 127 -6.81 -17.49 5.07
N LEU A 128 -5.55 -17.74 4.74
CA LEU A 128 -5.11 -18.04 3.37
C LEU A 128 -5.45 -19.52 3.11
N ILE A 129 -6.46 -19.75 2.27
CA ILE A 129 -6.73 -21.05 1.62
C ILE A 129 -5.83 -21.21 0.39
#